data_AF-A0A919BWE5-F1
#
_entry.id   AF-A0A919BWE5-F1
#
_cell.length_a   1.000
_cell.length_b   1.000
_cell.length_c   1.000
_cell.angle_alpha   90.00
_cell.angle_beta   90.00
_cell.angle_gamma   90.00
#
_symmetry.space_group_name_H-M   'P 1'
#
loop_
_entity.id
_entity.type
_entity.pdbx_description
1 polymer ?
#
loop_
_entity_poly.entity_id
_entity_poly.type
_entity_poly.pdbx_seq_one_letter_code
_entity_poly.pdbx_strand_id
1 'polypeptide(L)'
;MIARISPSRGFDCLSGQLGYTVASWDPIQFLKIQVGGLLATAFLHLGSIGLHRLCALLVKASREPCRRQPFALGVLRSFLVTVRTSGWHHAAMCEVCLVGYTRCVHVTADATDAYRQAMRLCALMEHYGDEAELLTHLESVGEVRRMAAVLPNSRFVYRPYPGARSSCGAGGCEPDVPVMDDRELEAHLPLEMSARFAPATAEDQVIAALGGNGNAVFLVWSGRWPDRPEHGLHGSRHDAVQVAFRGDHSDPALLSGRHAVHVHVSKESGHCGVEYLAAQAGVHP
;
A
#
# COMPACT_ATOMS: atom_id res chain seq x y z
N MET A 1 12.82 40.67 -49.19
CA MET A 1 13.90 41.67 -49.24
C MET A 1 13.25 43.03 -49.45
N ILE A 2 13.32 43.89 -48.42
CA ILE A 2 13.12 45.37 -48.35
C ILE A 2 12.58 45.66 -46.95
N ALA A 3 13.41 46.37 -46.19
CA ALA A 3 13.21 46.81 -44.81
C ALA A 3 12.68 48.27 -44.78
N ARG A 4 11.95 48.63 -43.72
CA ARG A 4 11.90 49.98 -43.09
C ARG A 4 11.53 49.78 -41.61
N ILE A 5 12.47 49.92 -40.67
CA ILE A 5 12.96 51.14 -39.98
C ILE A 5 11.93 51.70 -38.97
N SER A 6 12.25 51.51 -37.67
CA SER A 6 11.77 52.27 -36.50
C SER A 6 12.34 53.69 -36.44
N PRO A 7 11.78 54.58 -35.61
CA PRO A 7 12.54 55.09 -34.44
C PRO A 7 11.65 55.20 -33.17
N SER A 8 12.03 54.79 -31.96
CA SER A 8 13.13 55.19 -31.04
C SER A 8 12.75 56.29 -30.03
N ARG A 9 13.30 56.13 -28.81
CA ARG A 9 13.45 57.03 -27.63
C ARG A 9 12.57 56.60 -26.45
N GLY A 10 13.06 56.16 -25.29
CA GLY A 10 14.40 56.24 -24.69
C GLY A 10 14.42 57.31 -23.58
N PHE A 11 14.65 56.92 -22.33
CA PHE A 11 15.78 57.40 -21.50
C PHE A 11 15.76 56.79 -20.08
N ASP A 12 16.96 56.40 -19.66
CA ASP A 12 17.37 55.92 -18.35
C ASP A 12 17.25 56.98 -17.24
N CYS A 13 17.20 56.54 -15.97
CA CYS A 13 18.24 56.90 -15.01
C CYS A 13 18.13 56.14 -13.67
N LEU A 14 19.32 55.85 -13.15
CA LEU A 14 19.68 55.14 -11.93
C LEU A 14 19.21 55.83 -10.64
N SER A 15 18.87 55.04 -9.62
CA SER A 15 19.32 55.28 -8.24
C SER A 15 19.38 53.96 -7.47
N GLY A 16 20.56 53.68 -6.89
CA GLY A 16 20.75 52.57 -5.97
C GLY A 16 20.37 52.96 -4.56
N GLN A 17 19.80 52.01 -3.81
CA GLN A 17 19.79 52.02 -2.35
C GLN A 17 19.80 50.58 -1.84
N LEU A 18 20.71 50.32 -0.90
CA LEU A 18 20.90 49.06 -0.19
C LEU A 18 19.59 48.60 0.49
N GLY A 19 19.10 47.44 0.09
CA GLY A 19 18.01 46.73 0.76
C GLY A 19 18.41 45.27 0.98
N TYR A 20 18.55 44.88 2.24
CA TYR A 20 18.73 43.48 2.62
C TYR A 20 17.53 42.66 2.12
N THR A 21 17.77 41.70 1.23
CA THR A 21 16.80 40.67 0.86
C THR A 21 16.52 39.78 2.06
N VAL A 22 15.36 39.92 2.67
CA VAL A 22 14.76 38.87 3.51
C VAL A 22 14.40 37.73 2.56
N ALA A 23 15.11 36.61 2.66
CA ALA A 23 14.78 35.39 1.94
C ALA A 23 13.32 35.02 2.24
N SER A 24 12.52 34.85 1.19
CA SER A 24 11.16 34.32 1.29
C SER A 24 11.22 32.93 1.90
N TRP A 25 10.67 32.79 3.11
CA TRP A 25 10.52 31.48 3.73
C TRP A 25 9.45 30.70 2.97
N ASP A 26 9.77 29.47 2.59
CA ASP A 26 8.78 28.51 2.12
C ASP A 26 7.73 28.32 3.24
N PRO A 27 6.43 28.60 2.99
CA PRO A 27 5.38 28.48 4.00
C PRO A 27 5.29 27.06 4.58
N ILE A 28 5.80 26.04 3.88
CA ILE A 28 5.89 24.65 4.35
C ILE A 28 6.99 24.49 5.43
N GLN A 29 8.11 25.21 5.31
CA GLN A 29 9.20 25.18 6.29
C GLN A 29 8.81 25.89 7.59
N PHE A 30 8.06 27.00 7.49
CA PHE A 30 7.56 27.73 8.66
C PHE A 30 6.51 26.91 9.44
N LEU A 31 5.66 26.17 8.73
CA LEU A 31 4.65 25.29 9.34
C LEU A 31 5.27 24.07 10.04
N LYS A 32 6.36 23.50 9.48
CA LYS A 32 7.08 22.37 10.10
C LYS A 32 7.71 22.74 11.46
N ILE A 33 8.26 23.95 11.58
CA ILE A 33 8.91 24.42 12.83
C ILE A 33 7.88 24.65 13.94
N GLN A 34 6.72 25.24 13.63
CA GLN A 34 5.68 25.46 14.64
C GLN A 34 5.01 24.18 15.14
N VAL A 35 4.78 23.20 14.24
CA VAL A 35 4.16 21.92 14.63
C VAL A 35 5.12 21.01 15.40
N GLY A 36 6.41 21.03 15.05
CA GLY A 36 7.45 20.34 15.82
C GLY A 36 7.56 20.88 17.26
N GLY A 37 7.41 22.20 17.43
CA GLY A 37 7.34 22.83 18.76
C GLY A 37 6.13 22.37 19.57
N LEU A 38 4.93 22.39 18.98
CA LEU A 38 3.68 22.00 19.63
C LEU A 38 3.67 20.54 20.13
N LEU A 39 4.23 19.60 19.34
CA LEU A 39 4.31 18.19 19.73
C LEU A 39 5.34 17.96 20.85
N ALA A 40 6.47 18.66 20.82
CA ALA A 40 7.46 18.60 21.90
C ALA A 40 6.89 19.17 23.22
N THR A 41 6.13 20.28 23.15
CA THR A 41 5.46 20.86 24.32
C THR A 41 4.34 19.95 24.85
N ALA A 42 3.55 19.32 23.98
CA ALA A 42 2.52 18.37 24.39
C ALA A 42 3.13 17.12 25.06
N PHE A 43 4.27 16.64 24.56
CA PHE A 43 5.00 15.52 25.16
C PHE A 43 5.52 15.86 26.57
N LEU A 44 6.06 17.08 26.73
CA LEU A 44 6.57 17.57 28.01
C LEU A 44 5.46 17.78 29.06
N HIS A 45 4.25 18.17 28.64
CA HIS A 45 3.15 18.45 29.57
C HIS A 45 2.23 17.27 29.87
N LEU A 46 2.01 16.36 28.93
CA LEU A 46 1.00 15.30 29.07
C LEU A 46 1.59 13.93 29.41
N GLY A 47 2.90 13.76 29.24
CA GLY A 47 3.57 12.47 29.37
C GLY A 47 3.06 11.42 28.36
N SER A 48 3.68 10.24 28.34
CA SER A 48 3.36 9.17 27.39
C SER A 48 1.87 8.73 27.43
N ILE A 49 1.29 8.71 28.64
CA ILE A 49 -0.11 8.30 28.86
C ILE A 49 -1.10 9.35 28.32
N GLY A 50 -0.80 10.64 28.47
CA GLY A 50 -1.64 11.71 27.96
C GLY A 50 -1.58 11.83 26.43
N LEU A 51 -0.42 11.55 25.83
CA LEU A 51 -0.27 11.47 24.37
C LEU A 51 -1.11 10.32 23.78
N HIS A 52 -1.10 9.14 24.43
CA HIS A 52 -1.94 8.02 24.01
C HIS A 52 -3.44 8.32 24.08
N ARG A 53 -3.89 9.02 25.12
CA ARG A 53 -5.29 9.45 25.24
C ARG A 53 -5.67 10.48 24.17
N LEU A 54 -4.78 11.41 23.86
CA LEU A 54 -4.98 12.38 22.78
C LEU A 54 -5.09 11.69 21.42
N CYS A 55 -4.21 10.73 21.13
CA CYS A 55 -4.28 9.92 19.91
C CYS A 55 -5.57 9.11 19.84
N ALA A 56 -6.01 8.49 20.95
CA ALA A 56 -7.26 7.75 21.01
C ALA A 56 -8.49 8.64 20.76
N LEU A 57 -8.49 9.87 21.29
CA LEU A 57 -9.56 10.85 21.05
C LEU A 57 -9.59 11.32 19.60
N LEU A 58 -8.43 11.53 18.97
CA LEU A 58 -8.34 11.90 17.56
C LEU A 58 -8.81 10.77 16.63
N VAL A 59 -8.48 9.51 16.94
CA VAL A 59 -9.00 8.34 16.23
C VAL A 59 -10.52 8.21 16.40
N LYS A 60 -11.04 8.43 17.61
CA LYS A 60 -12.48 8.38 17.88
C LYS A 60 -13.24 9.49 17.14
N ALA A 61 -12.73 10.72 17.14
CA ALA A 61 -13.30 11.83 16.39
C ALA A 61 -13.30 11.60 14.85
N SER A 62 -12.35 10.79 14.35
CA SER A 62 -12.28 10.46 12.92
C SER A 62 -13.29 9.40 12.44
N ARG A 63 -14.04 8.77 13.36
CA ARG A 63 -15.02 7.71 13.08
C ARG A 63 -16.48 8.18 13.14
N GLU A 64 -16.75 9.44 13.48
CA GLU A 64 -18.11 9.98 13.45
C GLU A 64 -18.52 10.42 12.03
N PRO A 65 -19.74 10.10 11.57
CA PRO A 65 -20.20 10.44 10.23
C PRO A 65 -20.35 11.95 10.03
N CYS A 66 -19.76 12.46 8.95
CA CYS A 66 -19.65 13.86 8.60
C CYS A 66 -20.99 14.63 8.68
N ARG A 67 -21.11 15.52 9.67
CA ARG A 67 -21.80 16.80 9.49
C ARG A 67 -20.86 17.95 9.84
N ARG A 68 -20.35 18.59 8.77
CA ARG A 68 -19.65 19.88 8.69
C ARG A 68 -18.57 20.12 9.74
N GLN A 69 -17.31 19.89 9.36
CA GLN A 69 -16.16 20.51 10.05
C GLN A 69 -15.19 21.15 9.04
N PRO A 70 -14.51 22.25 9.44
CA PRO A 70 -13.73 23.12 8.55
C PRO A 70 -12.37 22.51 8.15
N PHE A 71 -11.83 23.03 7.04
CA PHE A 71 -10.62 22.63 6.30
C PHE A 71 -9.33 22.37 7.11
N ALA A 72 -9.24 22.74 8.39
CA ALA A 72 -8.01 22.69 9.19
C ALA A 72 -7.58 21.27 9.63
N LEU A 73 -8.47 20.26 9.62
CA LEU A 73 -8.14 18.89 10.04
C LEU A 73 -7.60 17.99 8.91
N GLY A 74 -7.68 18.43 7.65
CA GLY A 74 -7.15 17.67 6.51
C GLY A 74 -5.62 17.58 6.47
N VAL A 75 -4.94 18.59 7.05
CA VAL A 75 -3.47 18.69 7.01
C VAL A 75 -2.82 17.72 8.00
N LEU A 76 -3.40 17.51 9.19
CA LEU A 76 -2.83 16.62 10.21
C LEU A 76 -2.80 15.13 9.81
N ARG A 77 -3.68 14.70 8.88
CA ARG A 77 -3.67 13.33 8.35
C ARG A 77 -2.44 13.01 7.50
N SER A 78 -1.76 14.02 6.95
CA SER A 78 -0.64 13.80 6.02
C SER A 78 0.74 13.79 6.69
N PHE A 79 0.86 14.25 7.95
CA PHE A 79 2.16 14.50 8.57
C PHE A 79 2.65 13.40 9.54
N LEU A 80 1.87 12.36 9.84
CA LEU A 80 2.25 11.33 10.80
C LEU A 80 3.05 10.15 10.21
N VAL A 81 3.41 10.20 8.92
CA VAL A 81 4.21 9.16 8.27
C VAL A 81 5.44 9.78 7.62
N THR A 82 6.44 10.10 8.44
CA THR A 82 7.82 10.27 7.95
C THR A 82 8.79 9.70 8.97
N VAL A 83 8.74 8.37 9.12
CA VAL A 83 9.86 7.61 9.69
C VAL A 83 10.46 6.80 8.56
N ARG A 84 11.73 7.08 8.27
CA ARG A 84 12.57 6.34 7.31
C ARG A 84 12.47 4.84 7.60
N THR A 85 11.74 4.11 6.78
CA THR A 85 11.82 2.66 6.64
C THR A 85 12.05 2.37 5.17
N SER A 86 13.28 2.03 4.83
CA SER A 86 13.70 1.55 3.51
C SER A 86 13.07 0.17 3.25
N GLY A 87 12.35 0.00 2.14
CA GLY A 87 12.03 -1.30 1.54
C GLY A 87 10.55 -1.65 1.32
N TRP A 88 9.61 -1.10 2.10
CA TRP A 88 8.22 -1.62 2.15
C TRP A 88 7.17 -0.90 1.27
N HIS A 89 7.56 0.09 0.46
CA HIS A 89 6.60 1.07 -0.07
C HIS A 89 5.76 0.63 -1.28
N HIS A 90 5.95 -0.57 -1.84
CA HIS A 90 5.08 -1.07 -2.93
C HIS A 90 4.19 -2.24 -2.50
N ALA A 91 4.68 -3.15 -1.66
CA ALA A 91 3.93 -4.31 -1.13
C ALA A 91 2.86 -3.96 -0.10
N ALA A 92 3.24 -3.07 0.80
CA ALA A 92 2.39 -2.60 1.86
C ALA A 92 1.97 -1.19 1.49
N MET A 93 1.13 -1.06 0.44
CA MET A 93 0.12 -0.02 0.54
C MET A 93 -0.52 -0.23 1.90
N CYS A 94 -0.27 0.70 2.82
CA CYS A 94 -0.72 0.60 4.21
C CYS A 94 -2.15 0.08 4.22
N GLU A 95 -2.50 -0.85 5.11
CA GLU A 95 -3.86 -1.38 5.26
C GLU A 95 -4.89 -0.21 5.30
N VAL A 96 -4.48 0.94 5.86
CA VAL A 96 -5.23 2.20 5.90
C VAL A 96 -5.38 2.89 4.54
N CYS A 97 -4.40 2.77 3.65
CA CYS A 97 -4.49 3.21 2.25
C CYS A 97 -5.36 2.26 1.41
N LEU A 98 -5.24 0.95 1.60
CA LEU A 98 -5.98 -0.06 0.81
C LEU A 98 -7.50 0.03 1.01
N VAL A 99 -7.97 0.32 2.22
CA VAL A 99 -9.41 0.36 2.57
C VAL A 99 -10.23 1.37 1.73
N GLY A 100 -9.59 2.36 1.10
CA GLY A 100 -10.28 3.32 0.21
C GLY A 100 -10.26 2.96 -1.29
N TYR A 101 -9.35 2.08 -1.72
CA TYR A 101 -9.00 1.88 -3.15
C TYR A 101 -9.17 0.46 -3.64
N THR A 102 -9.33 -0.48 -2.70
CA THR A 102 -9.49 -1.90 -3.00
C THR A 102 -10.96 -2.23 -3.11
N ARG A 103 -11.38 -2.83 -4.22
CA ARG A 103 -12.74 -3.36 -4.37
C ARG A 103 -12.69 -4.82 -4.80
N CYS A 104 -13.42 -5.67 -4.07
CA CYS A 104 -13.68 -7.03 -4.49
C CYS A 104 -14.57 -6.99 -5.74
N VAL A 105 -14.16 -7.69 -6.79
CA VAL A 105 -14.90 -7.78 -8.06
C VAL A 105 -15.29 -9.20 -8.41
N HIS A 106 -14.67 -10.22 -7.78
CA HIS A 106 -14.99 -11.63 -8.00
C HIS A 106 -14.77 -12.44 -6.73
N VAL A 107 -15.65 -13.39 -6.44
CA VAL A 107 -15.49 -14.34 -5.33
C VAL A 107 -15.86 -15.74 -5.78
N THR A 108 -15.01 -16.73 -5.52
CA THR A 108 -15.18 -18.11 -5.98
C THR A 108 -14.61 -19.11 -4.97
N ALA A 109 -15.09 -20.35 -5.00
CA ALA A 109 -14.51 -21.45 -4.20
C ALA A 109 -13.35 -22.15 -4.94
N ASP A 110 -13.11 -21.81 -6.20
CA ASP A 110 -12.06 -22.40 -7.03
C ASP A 110 -10.86 -21.42 -7.15
N ALA A 111 -9.71 -21.82 -6.61
CA ALA A 111 -8.47 -21.05 -6.66
C ALA A 111 -8.01 -20.77 -8.10
N THR A 112 -8.14 -21.77 -8.98
CA THR A 112 -7.77 -21.63 -10.40
C THR A 112 -8.69 -20.64 -11.11
N ASP A 113 -9.97 -20.61 -10.74
CA ASP A 113 -10.90 -19.61 -11.26
C ASP A 113 -10.58 -18.19 -10.79
N ALA A 114 -10.27 -18.01 -9.50
CA ALA A 114 -9.84 -16.71 -8.98
C ALA A 114 -8.56 -16.21 -9.68
N TYR A 115 -7.58 -17.09 -9.84
CA TYR A 115 -6.35 -16.76 -10.56
C TYR A 115 -6.62 -16.39 -12.03
N ARG A 116 -7.40 -17.21 -12.75
CA ARG A 116 -7.79 -16.91 -14.14
C ARG A 116 -8.47 -15.56 -14.26
N GLN A 117 -9.35 -15.23 -13.32
CA GLN A 117 -10.06 -13.96 -13.32
C GLN A 117 -9.14 -12.76 -13.05
N ALA A 118 -8.18 -12.92 -12.14
CA ALA A 118 -7.15 -11.92 -11.93
C ALA A 118 -6.29 -11.70 -13.19
N MET A 119 -5.88 -12.77 -13.87
CA MET A 119 -5.12 -12.64 -15.11
C MET A 119 -5.90 -11.96 -16.23
N ARG A 120 -7.23 -12.14 -16.30
CA ARG A 120 -8.09 -11.37 -17.22
C ARG A 120 -8.08 -9.88 -16.90
N LEU A 121 -8.14 -9.51 -15.62
CA LEU A 121 -8.04 -8.11 -15.20
C LEU A 121 -6.64 -7.55 -15.49
N CYS A 122 -5.57 -8.29 -15.21
CA CYS A 122 -4.21 -7.88 -15.53
C CYS A 122 -4.04 -7.57 -17.03
N ALA A 123 -4.69 -8.34 -17.91
CA ALA A 123 -4.67 -8.11 -19.36
C ALA A 123 -5.36 -6.80 -19.79
N LEU A 124 -6.14 -6.16 -18.92
CA LEU A 124 -6.76 -4.85 -19.19
C LEU A 124 -5.85 -3.67 -18.83
N MET A 125 -4.74 -3.90 -18.13
CA MET A 125 -3.80 -2.85 -17.77
C MET A 125 -3.10 -2.29 -19.03
N GLU A 126 -2.94 -0.98 -19.10
CA GLU A 126 -2.15 -0.31 -20.13
C GLU A 126 -0.66 -0.61 -19.92
N HIS A 127 -0.24 -0.61 -18.67
CA HIS A 127 1.11 -1.00 -18.27
C HIS A 127 1.02 -2.09 -17.23
N TYR A 128 1.64 -3.23 -17.52
CA TYR A 128 1.76 -4.35 -16.61
C TYR A 128 3.15 -4.34 -15.97
N GLY A 129 3.21 -4.42 -14.64
CA GLY A 129 4.47 -4.48 -13.90
C GLY A 129 5.28 -5.75 -14.25
N ASP A 130 6.58 -5.67 -14.02
CA ASP A 130 7.54 -6.76 -14.27
C ASP A 130 7.67 -7.75 -13.10
N GLU A 131 7.03 -7.46 -11.97
CA GLU A 131 7.04 -8.30 -10.77
C GLU A 131 5.62 -8.54 -10.25
N ALA A 132 5.36 -9.79 -9.84
CA ALA A 132 4.28 -10.18 -8.97
C ALA A 132 4.78 -10.23 -7.53
N GLU A 133 3.94 -9.83 -6.58
CA GLU A 133 4.26 -9.83 -5.17
C GLU A 133 3.36 -10.80 -4.40
N LEU A 134 4.00 -11.67 -3.61
CA LEU A 134 3.35 -12.65 -2.76
C LEU A 134 3.51 -12.23 -1.31
N LEU A 135 2.43 -12.30 -0.55
CA LEU A 135 2.42 -12.22 0.91
C LEU A 135 1.55 -13.37 1.45
N THR A 136 2.07 -14.16 2.37
CA THR A 136 1.34 -15.30 2.96
C THR A 136 1.75 -15.56 4.41
N HIS A 137 0.86 -16.20 5.15
CA HIS A 137 1.15 -16.78 6.47
C HIS A 137 1.32 -18.28 6.35
N LEU A 138 2.37 -18.82 6.95
CA LEU A 138 2.71 -20.25 6.92
C LEU A 138 2.66 -20.78 8.36
N GLU A 139 1.86 -21.81 8.58
CA GLU A 139 1.56 -22.33 9.92
C GLU A 139 2.21 -23.67 10.22
N SER A 140 2.81 -24.30 9.21
CA SER A 140 3.52 -25.56 9.36
C SER A 140 4.90 -25.54 8.72
N VAL A 141 5.82 -26.31 9.27
CA VAL A 141 7.15 -26.56 8.70
C VAL A 141 7.03 -27.02 7.25
N GLY A 142 6.08 -27.93 6.97
CA GLY A 142 5.86 -28.45 5.62
C GLY A 142 5.46 -27.38 4.60
N GLU A 143 4.65 -26.39 5.00
CA GLU A 143 4.32 -25.25 4.14
C GLU A 143 5.54 -24.38 3.86
N VAL A 144 6.32 -24.07 4.91
CA VAL A 144 7.55 -23.29 4.77
C VAL A 144 8.53 -23.97 3.82
N ARG A 145 8.76 -25.28 3.95
CA ARG A 145 9.67 -26.03 3.07
C ARG A 145 9.18 -26.04 1.61
N ARG A 146 7.88 -26.27 1.39
CA ARG A 146 7.31 -26.25 0.04
C ARG A 146 7.46 -24.87 -0.61
N MET A 147 7.13 -23.81 0.12
CA MET A 147 7.22 -22.45 -0.40
C MET A 147 8.66 -22.00 -0.63
N ALA A 148 9.58 -22.34 0.28
CA ALA A 148 11.01 -22.07 0.10
C ALA A 148 11.61 -22.81 -1.10
N ALA A 149 11.10 -24.00 -1.44
CA ALA A 149 11.52 -24.73 -2.63
C ALA A 149 11.04 -24.05 -3.93
N VAL A 150 9.83 -23.49 -3.94
CA VAL A 150 9.27 -22.78 -5.11
C VAL A 150 9.89 -21.39 -5.27
N LEU A 151 10.10 -20.67 -4.17
CA LEU A 151 10.59 -19.30 -4.14
C LEU A 151 11.83 -19.21 -3.24
N PRO A 152 13.01 -19.67 -3.68
CA PRO A 152 14.21 -19.77 -2.83
C PRO A 152 14.75 -18.42 -2.34
N ASN A 153 14.36 -17.32 -3.00
CA ASN A 153 14.75 -15.96 -2.63
C ASN A 153 13.68 -15.23 -1.79
N SER A 154 12.70 -15.96 -1.26
CA SER A 154 11.66 -15.37 -0.42
C SER A 154 12.19 -14.95 0.94
N ARG A 155 11.58 -13.90 1.47
CA ARG A 155 11.83 -13.41 2.81
C ARG A 155 10.85 -14.03 3.79
N PHE A 156 11.35 -14.55 4.91
CA PHE A 156 10.54 -15.08 5.99
C PHE A 156 10.70 -14.21 7.23
N VAL A 157 9.60 -13.86 7.89
CA VAL A 157 9.58 -13.02 9.08
C VAL A 157 8.69 -13.65 10.13
N TYR A 158 9.28 -13.92 11.29
CA TYR A 158 8.53 -14.19 12.51
C TYR A 158 8.06 -12.87 13.12
N ARG A 159 6.74 -12.64 13.10
CA ARG A 159 6.11 -11.57 13.88
C ARG A 159 5.48 -12.15 15.13
N PRO A 160 6.06 -11.89 16.31
CA PRO A 160 5.42 -12.27 17.56
C PRO A 160 4.09 -11.53 17.71
N TYR A 161 3.12 -12.21 18.33
CA TYR A 161 1.82 -11.61 18.63
C TYR A 161 1.96 -10.29 19.39
N PRO A 162 1.08 -9.30 19.11
CA PRO A 162 1.06 -8.04 19.85
C PRO A 162 1.01 -8.29 21.37
N GLY A 163 2.04 -7.83 22.09
CA GLY A 163 2.15 -7.99 23.56
C GLY A 163 3.20 -9.02 24.01
N ALA A 164 3.73 -9.84 23.11
CA ALA A 164 4.90 -10.66 23.43
C ALA A 164 6.16 -9.77 23.50
N ARG A 165 6.94 -9.91 24.57
CA ARG A 165 8.29 -9.32 24.64
C ARG A 165 9.18 -10.08 23.67
N SER A 166 9.28 -9.55 22.45
CA SER A 166 10.20 -10.05 21.46
C SER A 166 11.62 -9.56 21.73
N SER A 167 12.60 -10.45 21.60
CA SER A 167 14.00 -10.06 21.42
C SER A 167 14.24 -9.45 20.04
N CYS A 168 13.35 -9.68 19.09
CA CYS A 168 13.40 -9.12 17.74
C CYS A 168 12.95 -7.65 17.76
N GLY A 169 13.59 -6.82 16.94
CA GLY A 169 13.17 -5.44 16.73
C GLY A 169 11.79 -5.33 16.08
N ALA A 170 11.33 -4.10 15.83
CA ALA A 170 10.01 -3.81 15.25
C ALA A 170 9.75 -4.49 13.89
N GLY A 171 10.80 -4.93 13.18
CA GLY A 171 10.72 -5.63 11.90
C GLY A 171 10.55 -7.15 12.00
N GLY A 172 10.44 -7.73 13.20
CA GLY A 172 10.40 -9.18 13.42
C GLY A 172 11.80 -9.83 13.37
N CYS A 173 11.84 -11.14 13.59
CA CYS A 173 13.05 -11.94 13.36
C CYS A 173 12.97 -12.58 11.98
N GLU A 174 14.09 -12.60 11.26
CA GLU A 174 14.19 -13.20 9.92
C GLU A 174 14.96 -14.51 10.04
N PRO A 175 14.27 -15.66 10.18
CA PRO A 175 14.93 -16.96 10.25
C PRO A 175 15.61 -17.30 8.93
N ASP A 176 16.80 -17.92 9.01
CA ASP A 176 17.51 -18.47 7.86
C ASP A 176 16.92 -19.85 7.50
N VAL A 177 15.71 -19.83 6.94
CA VAL A 177 14.91 -21.03 6.64
C VAL A 177 15.70 -22.13 5.91
N PRO A 178 16.55 -21.85 4.90
CA PRO A 178 17.32 -22.87 4.21
C PRO A 178 18.24 -23.72 5.09
N VAL A 179 18.77 -23.18 6.20
CA VAL A 179 19.77 -23.87 7.02
C VAL A 179 19.21 -24.43 8.33
N MET A 180 18.08 -23.90 8.80
CA MET A 180 17.44 -24.35 10.04
C MET A 180 16.90 -25.77 9.90
N ASP A 181 16.93 -26.55 10.97
CA ASP A 181 16.23 -27.82 11.02
C ASP A 181 14.72 -27.64 11.25
N ASP A 182 13.96 -28.71 11.10
CA ASP A 182 12.49 -28.67 11.20
C ASP A 182 12.01 -28.30 12.61
N ARG A 183 12.74 -28.68 13.67
CA ARG A 183 12.38 -28.39 15.06
C ARG A 183 12.67 -26.92 15.40
N GLU A 184 13.78 -26.39 14.92
CA GLU A 184 14.10 -24.97 15.04
C GLU A 184 13.06 -24.14 14.30
N LEU A 185 12.71 -24.53 13.07
CA LEU A 185 11.71 -23.83 12.27
C LEU A 185 10.32 -23.86 12.92
N GLU A 186 9.93 -24.99 13.51
CA GLU A 186 8.67 -25.13 14.25
C GLU A 186 8.54 -24.12 15.40
N ALA A 187 9.65 -23.79 16.08
CA ALA A 187 9.66 -22.79 17.15
C ALA A 187 9.43 -21.35 16.67
N HIS A 188 9.54 -21.09 15.36
CA HIS A 188 9.31 -19.78 14.74
C HIS A 188 7.95 -19.67 14.03
N LEU A 189 7.10 -20.70 14.07
CA LEU A 189 5.79 -20.63 13.47
C LEU A 189 4.81 -19.80 14.34
N PRO A 190 3.84 -19.08 13.73
CA PRO A 190 3.66 -18.91 12.28
C PRO A 190 4.68 -17.92 11.68
N LEU A 191 5.02 -18.12 10.40
CA LEU A 191 5.88 -17.21 9.63
C LEU A 191 5.07 -16.41 8.62
N GLU A 192 5.36 -15.12 8.52
CA GLU A 192 4.99 -14.30 7.37
C GLU A 192 6.06 -14.49 6.29
N MET A 193 5.64 -14.83 5.08
CA MET A 193 6.53 -14.93 3.93
C MET A 193 6.15 -13.86 2.92
N SER A 194 7.16 -13.17 2.38
CA SER A 194 6.99 -12.33 1.21
C SER A 194 8.00 -12.66 0.12
N ALA A 195 7.58 -12.49 -1.12
CA ALA A 195 8.44 -12.72 -2.27
C ALA A 195 8.02 -11.83 -3.44
N ARG A 196 8.99 -11.53 -4.30
CA ARG A 196 8.75 -10.96 -5.62
C ARG A 196 9.33 -11.86 -6.68
N PHE A 197 8.61 -12.03 -7.77
CA PHE A 197 9.02 -12.87 -8.88
C PHE A 197 8.41 -12.37 -10.19
N ALA A 198 9.06 -12.69 -11.30
CA ALA A 198 8.56 -12.30 -12.61
C ALA A 198 7.21 -12.99 -12.90
N PRO A 199 6.21 -12.28 -13.44
CA PRO A 199 4.94 -12.88 -13.80
C PRO A 199 5.08 -14.06 -14.78
N ALA A 200 4.17 -15.01 -14.68
CA ALA A 200 4.09 -16.26 -15.44
C ALA A 200 5.27 -17.23 -15.26
N THR A 201 6.09 -17.07 -14.21
CA THR A 201 7.24 -17.96 -13.96
C THR A 201 7.00 -18.98 -12.85
N ALA A 202 6.22 -18.62 -11.83
CA ALA A 202 6.10 -19.42 -10.61
C ALA A 202 4.67 -19.51 -10.06
N GLU A 203 3.69 -18.80 -10.63
CA GLU A 203 2.33 -18.71 -10.08
C GLU A 203 1.67 -20.06 -9.93
N ASP A 204 1.71 -20.93 -10.94
CA ASP A 204 1.11 -22.26 -10.86
C ASP A 204 1.76 -23.12 -9.76
N GLN A 205 3.08 -23.00 -9.60
CA GLN A 205 3.83 -23.71 -8.56
C GLN A 205 3.52 -23.14 -7.17
N VAL A 206 3.37 -21.82 -7.05
CA VAL A 206 2.94 -21.15 -5.82
C VAL A 206 1.54 -21.63 -5.46
N ILE A 207 0.58 -21.54 -6.37
CA ILE A 207 -0.80 -21.99 -6.16
C ILE A 207 -0.84 -23.47 -5.74
N ALA A 208 -0.03 -24.33 -6.38
CA ALA A 208 0.08 -25.74 -6.01
C ALA A 208 0.72 -25.94 -4.62
N ALA A 209 1.76 -25.19 -4.28
CA ALA A 209 2.48 -25.30 -3.01
C ALA A 209 1.65 -24.86 -1.80
N LEU A 210 0.77 -23.88 -2.00
CA LEU A 210 -0.25 -23.47 -1.02
C LEU A 210 -1.21 -24.62 -0.70
N GLY A 211 -1.52 -25.45 -1.70
CA GLY A 211 -2.37 -26.63 -1.57
C GLY A 211 -3.76 -26.32 -1.02
N GLY A 212 -4.40 -27.35 -0.47
CA GLY A 212 -5.75 -27.27 0.10
C GLY A 212 -5.83 -26.79 1.55
N ASN A 213 -4.74 -26.29 2.14
CA ASN A 213 -4.67 -25.84 3.54
C ASN A 213 -4.17 -24.39 3.70
N GLY A 214 -3.81 -23.72 2.60
CA GLY A 214 -3.18 -22.39 2.65
C GLY A 214 -4.05 -21.35 3.35
N ASN A 215 -3.45 -20.72 4.36
CA ASN A 215 -3.91 -19.47 4.96
C ASN A 215 -3.90 -18.31 3.95
N ALA A 216 -4.47 -17.17 4.34
CA ALA A 216 -4.59 -15.97 3.53
C ALA A 216 -3.31 -15.67 2.73
N VAL A 217 -3.41 -15.86 1.42
CA VAL A 217 -2.34 -15.51 0.47
C VAL A 217 -2.81 -14.36 -0.36
N PHE A 218 -2.01 -13.30 -0.38
CA PHE A 218 -2.17 -12.19 -1.30
C PHE A 218 -1.14 -12.34 -2.41
N LEU A 219 -1.64 -12.51 -3.63
CA LEU A 219 -0.83 -12.39 -4.83
C LEU A 219 -1.25 -11.12 -5.57
N VAL A 220 -0.30 -10.21 -5.75
CA VAL A 220 -0.55 -8.85 -6.25
C VAL A 220 0.26 -8.61 -7.51
N TRP A 221 -0.39 -8.12 -8.56
CA TRP A 221 0.26 -7.62 -9.76
C TRP A 221 0.01 -6.12 -9.86
N SER A 222 1.09 -5.36 -9.82
CA SER A 222 1.03 -3.91 -9.98
C SER A 222 1.01 -3.54 -11.46
N GLY A 223 0.43 -2.38 -11.78
CA GLY A 223 0.44 -1.85 -13.12
C GLY A 223 -0.18 -0.46 -13.19
N ARG A 224 -0.76 -0.14 -14.34
CA ARG A 224 -1.54 1.07 -14.56
C ARG A 224 -2.75 0.74 -15.41
N TRP A 225 -3.92 1.14 -14.95
CA TRP A 225 -5.14 1.10 -15.75
C TRP A 225 -5.08 2.13 -16.88
N PRO A 226 -5.66 1.85 -18.06
CA PRO A 226 -5.82 2.89 -19.08
C PRO A 226 -6.73 4.01 -18.55
N ASP A 227 -6.40 5.24 -18.92
CA ASP A 227 -7.28 6.38 -18.64
C ASP A 227 -8.57 6.28 -19.49
N ARG A 228 -9.72 6.13 -18.82
CA ARG A 228 -11.06 6.08 -19.40
C ARG A 228 -12.02 6.95 -18.57
N PRO A 229 -11.84 8.28 -18.58
CA PRO A 229 -12.64 9.19 -17.78
C PRO A 229 -14.15 9.10 -18.07
N GLU A 230 -14.53 8.72 -19.29
CA GLU A 230 -15.93 8.45 -19.69
C GLU A 230 -16.58 7.31 -18.88
N HIS A 231 -15.77 6.42 -18.31
CA HIS A 231 -16.17 5.34 -17.41
C HIS A 231 -15.74 5.60 -15.96
N GLY A 232 -15.23 6.80 -15.69
CA GLY A 232 -14.67 7.17 -14.40
C GLY A 232 -13.45 6.33 -14.04
N LEU A 233 -12.63 5.85 -14.98
CA LEU A 233 -11.38 5.14 -14.68
C LEU A 233 -10.20 6.07 -14.94
N HIS A 234 -9.35 6.24 -13.93
CA HIS A 234 -8.17 7.09 -13.98
C HIS A 234 -6.94 6.29 -13.55
N GLY A 235 -6.03 6.09 -14.49
CA GLY A 235 -4.81 5.33 -14.28
C GLY A 235 -3.90 5.97 -13.24
N SER A 236 -3.28 5.14 -12.42
CA SER A 236 -2.37 5.54 -11.35
C SER A 236 -1.23 4.55 -11.18
N ARG A 237 -0.14 5.02 -10.56
CA ARG A 237 1.00 4.18 -10.17
C ARG A 237 0.69 3.19 -9.03
N HIS A 238 -0.51 3.30 -8.46
CA HIS A 238 -0.99 2.47 -7.35
C HIS A 238 -2.06 1.47 -7.80
N ASP A 239 -2.26 1.34 -9.11
CA ASP A 239 -3.18 0.39 -9.68
C ASP A 239 -2.60 -1.01 -9.58
N ALA A 240 -3.45 -1.97 -9.23
CA ALA A 240 -3.05 -3.36 -9.08
C ALA A 240 -4.26 -4.30 -9.17
N VAL A 241 -3.98 -5.56 -9.44
CA VAL A 241 -4.89 -6.67 -9.21
C VAL A 241 -4.36 -7.49 -8.05
N GLN A 242 -5.23 -7.90 -7.16
CA GLN A 242 -4.89 -8.75 -6.03
C GLN A 242 -5.81 -9.96 -5.98
N VAL A 243 -5.23 -11.14 -5.78
CA VAL A 243 -5.99 -12.34 -5.40
C VAL A 243 -5.74 -12.61 -3.93
N ALA A 244 -6.81 -12.72 -3.16
CA ALA A 244 -6.80 -13.22 -1.80
C ALA A 244 -7.27 -14.67 -1.82
N PHE A 245 -6.37 -15.63 -1.61
CA PHE A 245 -6.76 -17.03 -1.48
C PHE A 245 -7.17 -17.33 -0.03
N ARG A 246 -8.40 -17.81 0.18
CA ARG A 246 -8.93 -18.27 1.48
C ARG A 246 -8.66 -17.28 2.62
N GLY A 247 -8.94 -16.01 2.37
CA GLY A 247 -8.61 -14.95 3.33
C GLY A 247 -9.42 -15.05 4.62
N ASP A 248 -8.80 -15.36 5.74
CA ASP A 248 -9.47 -15.25 7.06
C ASP A 248 -9.36 -13.83 7.65
N HIS A 249 -8.97 -12.85 6.81
CA HIS A 249 -8.76 -11.47 7.22
C HIS A 249 -10.00 -10.64 6.96
N SER A 250 -10.45 -9.95 8.02
CA SER A 250 -11.25 -8.70 8.16
C SER A 250 -12.34 -8.32 7.14
N ASP A 251 -12.29 -8.79 5.90
CA ASP A 251 -13.37 -8.81 4.93
C ASP A 251 -14.34 -9.98 5.25
N PRO A 252 -15.58 -9.68 5.69
CA PRO A 252 -16.57 -10.69 6.01
C PRO A 252 -16.89 -11.63 4.84
N ALA A 253 -16.63 -11.23 3.59
CA ALA A 253 -16.85 -12.06 2.42
C ALA A 253 -15.85 -13.24 2.32
N LEU A 254 -14.64 -13.08 2.88
CA LEU A 254 -13.56 -14.04 2.77
C LEU A 254 -13.52 -15.10 3.90
N LEU A 255 -14.27 -14.87 4.99
CA LEU A 255 -14.48 -15.81 6.12
C LEU A 255 -15.13 -17.15 5.71
N SER A 256 -15.44 -17.35 4.43
CA SER A 256 -16.11 -18.53 3.89
C SER A 256 -15.16 -19.56 3.27
N GLY A 257 -13.84 -19.39 3.42
CA GLY A 257 -12.85 -20.24 2.76
C GLY A 257 -12.83 -20.06 1.23
N ARG A 258 -13.40 -18.96 0.74
CA ARG A 258 -13.43 -18.58 -0.67
C ARG A 258 -12.21 -17.76 -1.05
N HIS A 259 -11.96 -17.69 -2.34
CA HIS A 259 -10.96 -16.84 -2.97
C HIS A 259 -11.64 -15.58 -3.50
N ALA A 260 -11.02 -14.42 -3.33
CA ALA A 260 -11.51 -13.17 -3.92
C ALA A 260 -10.46 -12.54 -4.81
N VAL A 261 -10.95 -11.86 -5.84
CA VAL A 261 -10.16 -10.99 -6.71
C VAL A 261 -10.56 -9.56 -6.44
N HIS A 262 -9.56 -8.75 -6.17
CA HIS A 262 -9.71 -7.33 -5.91
C HIS A 262 -8.98 -6.52 -6.98
N VAL A 263 -9.54 -5.37 -7.29
CA VAL A 263 -8.85 -4.33 -8.06
C VAL A 263 -8.50 -3.18 -7.13
N HIS A 264 -7.31 -2.65 -7.32
CA HIS A 264 -6.85 -1.41 -6.72
C HIS A 264 -6.93 -0.33 -7.78
N VAL A 265 -7.68 0.73 -7.49
CA VAL A 265 -7.87 1.85 -8.41
C VAL A 265 -7.53 3.16 -7.71
N SER A 266 -7.20 4.19 -8.49
CA SER A 266 -7.01 5.52 -7.94
C SER A 266 -8.25 6.06 -7.21
N LYS A 267 -8.03 6.98 -6.26
CA LYS A 267 -9.10 7.75 -5.58
C LYS A 267 -10.11 8.35 -6.57
N GLU A 268 -9.61 8.78 -7.72
CA GLU A 268 -10.36 9.46 -8.77
C GLU A 268 -11.25 8.49 -9.56
N SER A 269 -10.90 7.20 -9.59
CA SER A 269 -11.67 6.22 -10.36
C SER A 269 -13.04 5.87 -9.75
N GLY A 270 -13.24 6.18 -8.46
CA GLY A 270 -14.51 5.98 -7.78
C GLY A 270 -15.10 4.57 -7.94
N HIS A 271 -16.43 4.48 -7.92
CA HIS A 271 -17.16 3.22 -8.08
C HIS A 271 -17.32 2.81 -9.55
N CYS A 272 -17.61 3.76 -10.44
CA CYS A 272 -17.88 3.46 -11.85
C CYS A 272 -16.68 2.82 -12.57
N GLY A 273 -15.45 3.25 -12.26
CA GLY A 273 -14.25 2.65 -12.83
C GLY A 273 -14.09 1.17 -12.44
N VAL A 274 -14.48 0.81 -11.22
CA VAL A 274 -14.46 -0.58 -10.74
C VAL A 274 -15.54 -1.42 -11.43
N GLU A 275 -16.76 -0.90 -11.55
CA GLU A 275 -17.84 -1.58 -12.29
C GLU A 275 -17.46 -1.81 -13.75
N TYR A 276 -16.81 -0.82 -14.36
CA TYR A 276 -16.28 -0.93 -15.71
C TYR A 276 -15.25 -2.06 -15.82
N LEU A 277 -14.25 -2.11 -14.93
CA LEU A 277 -13.24 -3.18 -14.92
C LEU A 277 -13.86 -4.56 -14.70
N ALA A 278 -14.80 -4.68 -13.75
CA ALA A 278 -15.51 -5.94 -13.51
C ALA A 278 -16.27 -6.41 -14.77
N ALA A 279 -17.02 -5.49 -15.40
CA ALA A 279 -17.75 -5.78 -16.63
C ALA A 279 -16.83 -6.20 -17.79
N GLN A 280 -15.71 -5.51 -17.99
CA GLN A 280 -14.72 -5.87 -19.02
C GLN A 280 -14.10 -7.25 -18.76
N ALA A 281 -13.94 -7.62 -17.50
CA ALA A 281 -13.40 -8.92 -17.13
C ALA A 281 -14.47 -10.03 -17.12
N GLY A 282 -15.72 -9.71 -17.47
CA GLY A 282 -16.84 -10.65 -17.53
C GLY A 282 -17.39 -11.05 -16.16
N VAL A 283 -17.15 -10.23 -15.14
CA VAL A 283 -17.69 -10.44 -13.79
C VAL A 283 -18.79 -9.45 -13.53
N HIS A 284 -19.93 -9.95 -13.09
CA HIS A 284 -21.00 -9.11 -12.55
C HIS A 284 -20.75 -8.97 -11.04
N PRO A 285 -20.49 -7.75 -10.54
CA PRO A 285 -20.33 -7.51 -9.12
C PRO A 285 -21.62 -7.79 -8.34
#